data_AF-A0A1J3I6H1-F1
#
_entry.id   AF-A0A1J3I6H1-F1
#
_cell.length_a   1.000
_cell.length_b   1.000
_cell.length_c   1.000
_cell.angle_alpha   90.00
_cell.angle_beta   90.00
_cell.angle_gamma   90.00
#
_symmetry.space_group_name_H-M   'P 1'
#
loop_
_entity.id
_entity.type
_entity.pdbx_description
1 polymer ?
#
loop_
_entity_poly.entity_id
_entity_poly.type
_entity_poly.pdbx_seq_one_letter_code
_entity_poly.pdbx_strand_id
1 'polypeptide(L)'
;LHGYQVSADVFKNFEKEGEFFCFAGQSNQAVTGMFNLYRASQLAFPREEILRNAKEFSTKYLKQKQERGELLDKWIITTDLPG
;
A
#
# COMPACT_ATOMS: atom_id res chain seq x y z
N LEU A 1 -11.63 2.86 -11.43
CA LEU A 1 -11.06 3.33 -12.73
C LEU A 1 -11.93 2.98 -13.94
N HIS A 2 -12.51 1.77 -14.03
CA HIS A 2 -13.27 1.30 -15.21
C HIS A 2 -14.76 1.02 -14.95
N GLY A 3 -15.36 1.69 -13.97
CA GLY A 3 -16.82 1.62 -13.71
C GLY A 3 -17.33 0.37 -12.96
N TYR A 4 -16.48 -0.61 -12.65
CA TYR A 4 -16.88 -1.77 -11.84
C TYR A 4 -17.11 -1.39 -10.38
N GLN A 5 -18.14 -2.00 -9.78
CA GLN A 5 -18.43 -1.89 -8.35
C GLN A 5 -17.53 -2.86 -7.59
N VAL A 6 -16.62 -2.31 -6.78
CA VAL A 6 -15.71 -3.06 -5.93
C VAL A 6 -15.74 -2.43 -4.54
N SER A 7 -15.72 -3.24 -3.48
CA SER A 7 -15.72 -2.75 -2.11
C SER A 7 -14.30 -2.58 -1.59
N ALA A 8 -14.02 -1.45 -0.94
CA ALA A 8 -12.79 -1.22 -0.18
C ALA A 8 -12.62 -2.16 1.03
N ASP A 9 -13.68 -2.86 1.46
CA ASP A 9 -13.63 -3.77 2.61
C ASP A 9 -12.64 -4.93 2.43
N VAL A 10 -12.26 -5.25 1.19
CA VAL A 10 -11.22 -6.26 0.90
C VAL A 10 -9.90 -5.96 1.61
N PHE A 11 -9.58 -4.68 1.86
CA PHE A 11 -8.36 -4.25 2.53
C PHE A 11 -8.37 -4.51 4.05
N LYS A 12 -9.53 -4.72 4.68
CA LYS A 12 -9.63 -5.02 6.12
C LYS A 12 -8.89 -6.31 6.50
N ASN A 13 -8.79 -7.26 5.58
CA ASN A 13 -8.07 -8.51 5.81
C ASN A 13 -6.54 -8.33 5.93
N PHE A 14 -6.03 -7.18 5.47
CA PHE A 14 -4.60 -6.86 5.40
C PHE A 14 -4.21 -5.74 6.37
N GLU A 15 -5.17 -5.23 7.13
CA GLU A 15 -4.98 -4.19 8.12
C GLU A 15 -4.91 -4.82 9.52
N LYS A 16 -3.97 -4.35 10.33
CA LYS A 16 -3.88 -4.67 11.75
C LYS A 16 -3.25 -3.50 12.49
N GLU A 17 -3.98 -2.96 13.46
CA GLU A 17 -3.50 -1.88 14.35
C GLU A 17 -3.03 -0.62 13.60
N GLY A 18 -3.67 -0.30 12.47
CA GLY A 18 -3.35 0.84 11.63
C GLY A 18 -2.20 0.61 10.63
N GLU A 19 -1.59 -0.58 10.64
CA GLU A 19 -0.59 -1.00 9.67
C GLU A 19 -1.18 -1.93 8.61
N PHE A 20 -0.57 -1.91 7.42
CA PHE A 20 -0.95 -2.78 6.31
C PHE A 20 0.17 -3.76 5.95
N PHE A 21 -0.21 -4.96 5.53
CA PHE A 21 0.71 -6.06 5.24
C PHE A 21 0.41 -6.70 3.88
N CYS A 22 1.41 -7.33 3.26
CA CYS A 22 1.22 -8.02 1.97
C CYS A 22 0.37 -9.29 2.11
N PHE A 23 0.48 -9.99 3.24
CA PHE A 23 -0.25 -11.22 3.51
C PHE A 23 -0.78 -11.18 4.94
N ALA A 24 -2.05 -11.56 5.12
CA ALA A 24 -2.69 -11.62 6.42
C ALA A 24 -1.87 -12.52 7.38
N GLY A 25 -1.60 -12.04 8.59
CA GLY A 25 -0.83 -12.76 9.61
C GLY A 25 0.68 -12.77 9.41
N GLN A 26 1.21 -12.08 8.39
CA GLN A 26 2.66 -11.90 8.19
C GLN A 26 3.06 -10.43 8.34
N SER A 27 4.31 -10.18 8.72
CA SER A 27 4.89 -8.84 8.83
C SER A 27 5.53 -8.34 7.53
N ASN A 28 5.40 -9.08 6.42
CA ASN A 28 6.05 -8.73 5.16
C ASN A 28 5.36 -7.50 4.53
N GLN A 29 6.14 -6.45 4.28
CA GLN A 29 5.73 -5.19 3.65
C GLN A 29 6.66 -4.92 2.47
N ALA A 30 6.38 -5.52 1.31
CA ALA A 30 7.16 -5.29 0.10
C ALA A 30 6.93 -3.86 -0.45
N VAL A 31 7.99 -3.19 -0.91
CA VAL A 31 7.93 -1.80 -1.41
C VAL A 31 6.92 -1.68 -2.54
N THR A 32 6.91 -2.63 -3.49
CA THR A 32 5.95 -2.65 -4.61
C THR A 32 4.52 -2.88 -4.15
N GLY A 33 4.30 -3.75 -3.17
CA GLY A 33 2.99 -3.97 -2.56
C GLY A 33 2.45 -2.70 -1.91
N MET A 34 3.29 -2.00 -1.14
CA MET A 34 2.93 -0.75 -0.48
C MET A 34 2.72 0.39 -1.49
N PHE A 35 3.49 0.44 -2.58
CA PHE A 35 3.28 1.37 -3.68
C PHE A 35 1.94 1.13 -4.39
N ASN A 36 1.56 -0.13 -4.61
CA ASN A 36 0.27 -0.46 -5.19
C ASN A 36 -0.89 -0.09 -4.26
N LEU A 37 -0.75 -0.33 -2.95
CA LEU A 37 -1.70 0.10 -1.94
C LEU A 37 -1.87 1.63 -1.95
N TYR A 38 -0.76 2.37 -2.00
CA TYR A 38 -0.77 3.83 -2.12
C TYR A 38 -1.54 4.30 -3.34
N ARG A 39 -1.29 3.72 -4.53
CA ARG A 39 -2.03 4.08 -5.74
C ARG A 39 -3.52 3.75 -5.65
N ALA A 40 -3.89 2.59 -5.10
CA ALA A 40 -5.29 2.19 -4.92
C ALA A 40 -6.03 3.13 -3.96
N SER A 41 -5.39 3.51 -2.84
CA SER A 41 -5.98 4.37 -1.81
C SER A 41 -6.33 5.79 -2.28
N GLN A 42 -5.74 6.25 -3.39
CA GLN A 42 -6.07 7.56 -3.97
C GLN A 42 -7.44 7.58 -4.66
N LEU A 43 -8.04 6.42 -4.90
CA LEU A 43 -9.37 6.28 -5.50
C LEU A 43 -10.49 6.18 -4.45
N ALA A 44 -10.19 6.41 -3.17
CA ALA A 44 -11.13 6.28 -2.08
C ALA A 44 -12.34 7.21 -2.24
N PHE A 45 -13.53 6.67 -2.00
CA PHE A 45 -14.72 7.46 -1.79
C PHE A 45 -14.76 8.05 -0.38
N PRO A 46 -15.52 9.15 -0.13
CA PRO A 46 -15.52 9.83 1.16
C PRO A 46 -15.87 8.97 2.38
N ARG A 47 -16.60 7.85 2.18
CA ARG A 47 -17.04 6.94 3.26
C ARG A 47 -16.08 5.76 3.49
N GLU A 48 -15.02 5.62 2.70
CA GLU A 48 -14.10 4.48 2.75
C GLU A 48 -12.90 4.76 3.66
N GLU A 49 -13.13 4.73 4.98
CA GLU A 49 -12.09 5.04 5.98
C GLU A 49 -10.86 4.12 5.88
N ILE A 50 -11.05 2.84 5.55
CA ILE A 50 -9.95 1.89 5.36
C ILE A 50 -8.94 2.35 4.31
N LEU A 51 -9.40 2.99 3.22
CA LEU A 51 -8.51 3.51 2.19
C LEU A 51 -7.86 4.83 2.62
N ARG A 52 -8.54 5.65 3.43
CA ARG A 52 -7.90 6.84 4.03
C ARG A 52 -6.71 6.43 4.91
N ASN A 53 -6.90 5.43 5.76
CA ASN A 53 -5.84 4.88 6.61
C ASN A 53 -4.72 4.25 5.77
N ALA A 54 -5.07 3.48 4.73
CA ALA A 54 -4.12 2.91 3.78
C ALA A 54 -3.26 3.98 3.09
N LYS A 55 -3.85 5.11 2.70
CA LYS A 55 -3.14 6.23 2.08
C LYS A 55 -2.12 6.83 3.04
N GLU A 56 -2.50 7.09 4.28
CA GLU A 56 -1.61 7.65 5.29
C GLU A 56 -0.43 6.72 5.58
N PHE A 57 -0.74 5.45 5.86
CA PHE A 57 0.26 4.42 6.15
C PHE A 57 1.25 4.26 4.99
N SER A 58 0.75 4.00 3.77
CA SER A 58 1.59 3.73 2.61
C SER A 58 2.44 4.95 2.21
N THR A 59 1.90 6.16 2.33
CA THR A 59 2.68 7.40 2.09
C THR A 59 3.85 7.50 3.05
N LYS A 60 3.60 7.30 4.35
CA LYS A 60 4.64 7.36 5.39
C LYS A 60 5.70 6.29 5.15
N TYR A 61 5.27 5.06 4.90
CA TYR A 61 6.16 3.93 4.63
C TYR A 61 7.08 4.20 3.43
N LEU A 62 6.52 4.61 2.29
CA LEU A 62 7.28 4.83 1.05
C LEU A 62 8.28 5.98 1.18
N LYS A 63 7.87 7.09 1.83
CA LYS A 63 8.79 8.21 2.11
C LYS A 63 9.97 7.78 2.99
N GLN A 64 9.70 7.01 4.05
CA GLN A 64 10.77 6.50 4.91
C GLN A 64 11.72 5.57 4.16
N LYS A 65 11.21 4.74 3.24
CA LYS A 65 12.05 3.91 2.37
C LYS A 65 12.89 4.74 1.41
N GLN A 66 12.31 5.77 0.82
CA GLN A 66 13.02 6.70 -0.05
C GLN A 66 14.16 7.43 0.68
N GLU A 67 13.87 8.00 1.86
CA GLU A 67 14.85 8.73 2.67
C GLU A 67 16.02 7.86 3.13
N ARG A 68 15.79 6.56 3.33
CA ARG A 68 16.83 5.59 3.71
C ARG A 68 17.59 4.98 2.51
N GLY A 69 17.20 5.31 1.28
CA GLY A 69 17.75 4.66 0.08
C GLY A 69 17.35 3.18 -0.05
N GLU A 70 16.22 2.79 0.56
CA GLU A 70 15.72 1.42 0.63
C GLU A 70 14.56 1.16 -0.36
N LEU A 71 14.49 1.91 -1.46
CA LEU A 71 13.55 1.64 -2.56
C LEU A 71 14.03 0.46 -3.39
N LEU A 72 14.04 -0.70 -2.75
CA LEU A 72 14.40 -2.00 -3.31
C LEU A 72 13.32 -3.00 -2.94
N ASP A 73 12.97 -3.88 -3.87
CA ASP A 73 11.98 -4.92 -3.62
C ASP A 73 12.63 -6.29 -3.71
N LYS A 74 12.43 -7.11 -2.67
CA LYS A 74 13.03 -8.44 -2.56
C LYS A 74 12.56 -9.39 -3.67
N TRP A 75 11.36 -9.18 -4.22
CA TRP A 75 10.69 -10.12 -5.11
C TRP A 75 10.84 -9.78 -6.59
N ILE A 76 11.42 -8.62 -6.93
CA ILE A 76 11.57 -8.17 -8.31
C ILE A 76 12.87 -7.38 -8.51
N ILE A 77 13.53 -7.65 -9.64
CA ILE A 77 14.58 -6.78 -10.17
C ILE A 77 13.92 -5.95 -11.27
N THR A 78 13.77 -4.65 -11.03
CA THR A 78 13.21 -3.69 -11.99
C THR A 78 14.27 -2.68 -12.39
N THR A 79 14.15 -2.14 -13.60
CA THR A 79 15.13 -1.23 -14.20
C THR A 79 15.23 0.09 -13.44
N ASP A 80 14.13 0.57 -12.86
CA ASP A 80 14.07 1.86 -12.18
C ASP A 80 12.95 1.90 -11.14
N LEU A 81 13.20 1.33 -9.95
CA LEU A 81 12.25 1.39 -8.83
C LEU A 81 12.20 2.77 -8.14
N PRO A 82 13.33 3.47 -7.96
CA PRO A 82 13.33 4.81 -7.39
C PRO A 82 12.66 5.87 -8.29
N GLY A 83 12.80 5.75 -9.62
CA GLY A 83 12.14 6.57 -10.63
C GLY A 83 13.04 7.59 -11.33
#